data_AF-A0A7H8RCV2-F1
#
_entry.id   AF-A0A7H8RCV2-F1
#
_cell.length_a   1.000
_cell.length_b   1.000
_cell.length_c   1.000
_cell.angle_alpha   90.00
_cell.angle_beta   90.00
_cell.angle_gamma   90.00
#
_symmetry.space_group_name_H-M   'P 1'
#
loop_
_entity.id
_entity.type
_entity.pdbx_description
1 polymer ?
#
loop_
_entity_poly.entity_id
_entity_poly.type
_entity_poly.pdbx_seq_one_letter_code
_entity_poly.pdbx_strand_id
1 'polypeptide(L)'
;MENHHLSSSAPESQVLIIMTGGTICMQRSPAGFVPARGFQETCLAKIPSFNDGSAGPHMPMKVVVDASGETKSYPSLRTPPSLYERQVRYTVLEFEELLDSSSIDSKGWAEIAQAVYNNYTLFDAFVVLHGTDSLAYTCSALSFMLQELGKPVILTGSQAPMLELQNDASDNLLGSLVVAGHFMIPEVCLYFNYKLFRGNRATKVAASDFAAFDSPNAPPLAVTTSMRTLVNWDLVRRPTSLEHFSIRTNLDTSHVACLRIFPGIQPEMVDAVLRLDGLRGLVLETFGAGNAPGGKDNAMTKVLASAIQRGIVIVNITQCLSGHVSPVYAPGMTLFRAGVVAGQDMTTEAALTKMAYLLAQPESTPESVAKEMAVSHRGELTNHSQTVFRHPDGALSARLTALTALGYAIAQGDLEKVKEQVQAENIWILNDADYSGNTPVHIAAHSPSLEILRYFLLQGASVHLRNSAGRTPLFLAASAGLSEHVVLLRKSGAHLHGDERPVAEMQARQRPGVWAQAGVRAKTLKEREQDEAEDWSWTTMAGSAP
;
A
#
# COMPACT_ATOMS: atom_id res chain seq x y z
N MET A 1 -43.33 16.76 -1.30
CA MET A 1 -42.81 15.52 -0.71
C MET A 1 -41.42 15.84 -0.22
N GLU A 2 -41.34 16.19 1.06
CA GLU A 2 -40.09 16.47 1.76
C GLU A 2 -39.27 15.18 1.83
N ASN A 3 -38.10 15.17 1.19
CA ASN A 3 -37.11 14.14 1.46
C ASN A 3 -36.45 14.49 2.78
N HIS A 4 -36.76 13.70 3.80
CA HIS A 4 -36.02 13.65 5.05
C HIS A 4 -34.52 13.49 4.76
N HIS A 5 -33.76 14.57 4.94
CA HIS A 5 -32.31 14.49 5.08
C HIS A 5 -32.01 13.76 6.40
N LEU A 6 -31.77 12.45 6.29
CA LEU A 6 -31.17 11.67 7.37
C LEU A 6 -29.75 12.19 7.61
N SER A 7 -29.54 12.87 8.74
CA SER A 7 -28.21 13.17 9.27
C SER A 7 -27.60 11.89 9.84
N SER A 8 -26.88 11.14 9.02
CA SER A 8 -25.90 10.16 9.49
C SER A 8 -24.65 10.30 8.63
N SER A 9 -23.63 11.01 9.13
CA SER A 9 -22.37 11.16 8.39
C SER A 9 -21.74 9.78 8.19
N ALA A 10 -21.66 9.31 6.95
CA ALA A 10 -20.97 8.07 6.63
C ALA A 10 -19.51 8.12 7.13
N PRO A 11 -18.95 7.01 7.65
CA PRO A 11 -17.58 7.00 8.14
C PRO A 11 -16.57 7.47 7.08
N GLU A 12 -15.73 8.43 7.46
CA GLU A 12 -14.82 9.12 6.56
C GLU A 12 -13.38 8.60 6.69
N SER A 13 -12.65 8.51 5.58
CA SER A 13 -11.19 8.34 5.54
C SER A 13 -10.52 9.60 4.99
N GLN A 14 -9.37 9.97 5.53
CA GLN A 14 -8.61 11.16 5.12
C GLN A 14 -7.45 10.79 4.20
N VAL A 15 -7.45 11.28 2.97
CA VAL A 15 -6.42 10.97 1.96
C VAL A 15 -5.69 12.24 1.54
N LEU A 16 -4.35 12.18 1.47
CA LEU A 16 -3.56 13.25 0.88
C LEU A 16 -3.24 12.89 -0.58
N ILE A 17 -3.62 13.76 -1.51
CA ILE A 17 -3.15 13.67 -2.89
C ILE A 17 -1.87 14.51 -2.99
N ILE A 18 -0.75 13.87 -3.35
CA ILE A 18 0.54 14.53 -3.63
C ILE A 18 0.68 14.65 -5.14
N MET A 19 0.76 15.86 -5.67
CA MET A 19 0.84 16.11 -7.11
C MET A 19 2.24 16.53 -7.51
N THR A 20 2.93 15.65 -8.24
CA THR A 20 4.30 15.88 -8.73
C THR A 20 4.33 16.33 -10.19
N GLY A 21 3.21 16.20 -10.90
CA GLY A 21 3.08 16.57 -12.32
C GLY A 21 2.50 15.44 -13.16
N GLY A 22 3.01 15.31 -14.39
CA GLY A 22 2.54 14.32 -15.36
C GLY A 22 1.28 14.72 -16.13
N THR A 23 0.97 13.93 -17.16
CA THR A 23 -0.12 14.19 -18.12
C THR A 23 -1.48 14.43 -17.45
N ILE A 24 -1.75 13.78 -16.32
CA ILE A 24 -3.03 13.87 -15.59
C ILE A 24 -3.45 15.30 -15.25
N CYS A 25 -2.48 16.16 -14.94
CA CYS A 25 -2.69 17.57 -14.59
C CYS A 25 -2.16 18.54 -15.65
N MET A 26 -1.92 18.10 -16.89
CA MET A 26 -1.48 18.98 -17.97
C MET A 26 -2.67 19.68 -18.65
N GLN A 27 -2.36 20.80 -19.32
CA GLN A 27 -3.30 21.52 -20.19
C GLN A 27 -2.69 21.76 -21.56
N ARG A 28 -3.53 21.92 -22.59
CA ARG A 28 -3.06 22.27 -23.94
C ARG A 28 -2.45 23.67 -23.96
N SER A 29 -1.32 23.80 -24.66
CA SER A 29 -0.71 25.08 -25.02
C SER A 29 -0.19 25.02 -26.47
N PRO A 30 0.18 26.17 -27.07
CA PRO A 30 0.84 26.17 -28.39
C PRO A 30 2.17 25.40 -28.43
N ALA A 31 2.82 25.17 -27.30
CA ALA A 31 4.06 24.41 -27.18
C ALA A 31 3.85 22.91 -26.89
N GLY A 32 2.59 22.44 -26.94
CA GLY A 32 2.20 21.10 -26.50
C GLY A 32 1.54 21.10 -25.13
N PHE A 33 1.47 19.95 -24.48
CA PHE A 33 0.92 19.84 -23.13
C PHE A 33 1.92 20.35 -22.09
N VAL A 34 1.45 21.21 -21.18
CA VAL A 34 2.27 21.78 -20.10
C VAL A 34 1.57 21.56 -18.76
N PRO A 35 2.32 21.41 -17.64
CA PRO A 35 1.72 21.26 -16.32
C PRO A 35 0.79 22.44 -15.97
N ALA A 36 -0.37 22.14 -15.38
CA ALA A 36 -1.32 23.14 -14.89
C ALA A 36 -1.39 23.13 -13.35
N ARG A 37 -1.71 24.30 -12.78
CA ARG A 37 -1.82 24.56 -11.34
C ARG A 37 -3.27 24.66 -10.89
N GLY A 38 -3.50 24.48 -9.59
CA GLY A 38 -4.84 24.57 -9.00
C GLY A 38 -5.72 23.40 -9.44
N PHE A 39 -5.14 22.19 -9.48
CA PHE A 39 -5.78 20.98 -9.97
C PHE A 39 -7.07 20.66 -9.18
N GLN A 40 -7.04 20.93 -7.86
CA GLN A 40 -8.19 20.74 -6.98
C GLN A 40 -9.36 21.63 -7.38
N GLU A 41 -9.16 22.94 -7.54
CA GLU A 41 -10.22 23.91 -7.83
C GLU A 41 -10.67 23.86 -9.30
N THR A 42 -9.72 23.69 -10.21
CA THR A 42 -9.97 23.77 -11.65
C THR A 42 -10.64 22.50 -12.18
N CYS A 43 -10.25 21.33 -11.65
CA CYS A 43 -10.72 20.01 -12.09
C CYS A 43 -11.63 19.36 -11.05
N LEU A 44 -11.10 18.97 -9.89
CA LEU A 44 -11.77 18.05 -8.98
C LEU A 44 -13.05 18.63 -8.35
N ALA A 45 -13.01 19.89 -7.90
CA ALA A 45 -14.11 20.53 -7.18
C ALA A 45 -15.40 20.64 -8.01
N LYS A 46 -15.29 20.62 -9.35
CA LYS A 46 -16.41 20.78 -10.29
C LYS A 46 -17.04 19.45 -10.69
N ILE A 47 -16.42 18.32 -10.38
CA ILE A 47 -16.87 16.99 -10.82
C ILE A 47 -17.61 16.31 -9.67
N PRO A 48 -18.92 15.99 -9.81
CA PRO A 48 -19.73 15.43 -8.72
C PRO A 48 -19.21 14.11 -8.13
N SER A 49 -18.51 13.29 -8.92
CA SER A 49 -17.91 12.05 -8.41
C SER A 49 -16.71 12.27 -7.49
N PHE A 50 -16.08 13.44 -7.56
CA PHE A 50 -14.95 13.86 -6.72
C PHE A 50 -15.38 14.78 -5.57
N ASN A 51 -16.49 15.50 -5.74
CA ASN A 51 -16.99 16.46 -4.76
C ASN A 51 -18.51 16.36 -4.59
N ASP A 52 -18.96 15.92 -3.42
CA ASP A 52 -20.38 15.88 -3.03
C ASP A 52 -20.93 17.24 -2.59
N GLY A 53 -20.08 18.28 -2.53
CA GLY A 53 -20.42 19.65 -2.14
C GLY A 53 -20.58 19.86 -0.63
N SER A 54 -20.39 18.81 0.19
CA SER A 54 -20.53 18.87 1.65
C SER A 54 -19.23 19.26 2.36
N ALA A 55 -18.08 18.95 1.75
CA ALA A 55 -16.77 19.42 2.19
C ALA A 55 -16.33 20.57 1.28
N GLY A 56 -15.98 21.70 1.89
CA GLY A 56 -15.59 22.91 1.19
C GLY A 56 -14.68 23.77 2.07
N PRO A 57 -14.53 25.08 1.81
CA PRO A 57 -13.65 25.97 2.58
C PRO A 57 -13.95 26.01 4.09
N HIS A 58 -15.12 25.51 4.50
CA HIS A 58 -15.56 25.41 5.89
C HIS A 58 -14.99 24.20 6.67
N MET A 59 -14.33 23.24 6.00
CA MET A 59 -13.72 22.07 6.65
C MET A 59 -12.30 21.81 6.11
N PRO A 60 -11.32 22.69 6.38
CA PRO A 60 -9.98 22.55 5.84
C PRO A 60 -9.20 21.38 6.47
N MET A 61 -8.19 20.89 5.75
CA MET A 61 -7.24 19.89 6.21
C MET A 61 -5.86 20.51 6.40
N LYS A 62 -5.17 20.10 7.47
CA LYS A 62 -3.79 20.53 7.74
C LYS A 62 -2.83 19.65 6.95
N VAL A 63 -1.88 20.27 6.26
CA VAL A 63 -0.84 19.60 5.48
C VAL A 63 0.50 20.20 5.87
N VAL A 64 1.48 19.35 6.15
CA VAL A 64 2.87 19.75 6.33
C VAL A 64 3.50 19.89 4.94
N VAL A 65 3.98 21.09 4.61
CA VAL A 65 4.38 21.45 3.24
C VAL A 65 5.88 21.40 2.99
N ASP A 66 6.70 21.35 4.04
CA ASP A 66 8.15 21.36 3.91
C ASP A 66 8.85 20.51 4.99
N ALA A 67 10.18 20.43 4.92
CA ALA A 67 11.00 19.73 5.90
C ALA A 67 11.14 20.47 7.25
N SER A 68 10.78 21.76 7.30
CA SER A 68 10.81 22.54 8.55
C SER A 68 9.63 22.22 9.47
N GLY A 69 8.61 21.53 8.93
CA GLY A 69 7.38 21.21 9.63
C GLY A 69 6.31 22.28 9.47
N GLU A 70 6.48 23.22 8.53
CA GLU A 70 5.48 24.25 8.25
C GLU A 70 4.15 23.57 7.88
N THR A 71 3.09 23.90 8.63
CA THR A 71 1.76 23.34 8.40
C THR A 71 0.83 24.40 7.82
N LYS A 72 0.25 24.13 6.65
CA LYS A 72 -0.74 24.99 6.00
C LYS A 72 -2.12 24.33 6.00
N SER A 73 -3.16 25.16 5.98
CA SER A 73 -4.55 24.69 5.87
C SER A 73 -4.99 24.76 4.42
N TYR A 74 -5.42 23.62 3.88
CA TYR A 74 -5.93 23.50 2.51
C TYR A 74 -7.44 23.23 2.53
N PRO A 75 -8.22 23.77 1.57
CA PRO A 75 -9.60 23.35 1.37
C PRO A 75 -9.67 21.85 1.13
N SER A 76 -10.68 21.17 1.67
CA SER A 76 -10.88 19.74 1.39
C SER A 76 -12.09 19.51 0.50
N LEU A 77 -12.06 18.39 -0.22
CA LEU A 77 -13.17 17.85 -0.98
C LEU A 77 -13.58 16.51 -0.37
N ARG A 78 -14.82 16.08 -0.63
CA ARG A 78 -15.35 14.81 -0.18
C ARG A 78 -16.05 14.09 -1.32
N THR A 79 -15.74 12.81 -1.51
CA THR A 79 -16.43 11.97 -2.50
C THR A 79 -17.87 11.69 -2.05
N PRO A 80 -18.80 11.44 -2.98
CA PRO A 80 -20.08 10.84 -2.63
C PRO A 80 -19.89 9.51 -1.87
N PRO A 81 -20.90 9.05 -1.11
CA PRO A 81 -20.86 7.75 -0.46
C PRO A 81 -20.56 6.64 -1.47
N SER A 82 -19.55 5.83 -1.19
CA SER A 82 -19.22 4.68 -2.01
C SER A 82 -20.11 3.49 -1.68
N LEU A 83 -20.01 2.43 -2.50
CA LEU A 83 -20.65 1.13 -2.24
C LEU A 83 -20.17 0.44 -0.93
N TYR A 84 -19.14 0.98 -0.28
CA TYR A 84 -18.63 0.50 1.01
C TYR A 84 -19.19 1.30 2.20
N GLU A 85 -20.24 2.09 1.98
CA GLU A 85 -20.90 2.92 3.00
C GLU A 85 -19.92 3.88 3.71
N ARG A 86 -18.89 4.32 3.00
CA ARG A 86 -17.84 5.23 3.48
C ARG A 86 -17.58 6.33 2.48
N GLN A 87 -17.05 7.45 2.96
CA GLN A 87 -16.66 8.58 2.13
C GLN A 87 -15.16 8.83 2.26
N VAL A 88 -14.57 9.40 1.21
CA VAL A 88 -13.17 9.80 1.19
C VAL A 88 -13.12 11.32 1.21
N ARG A 89 -12.55 11.89 2.28
CA ARG A 89 -12.19 13.31 2.34
C ARG A 89 -10.73 13.47 2.01
N TYR A 90 -10.41 14.42 1.15
CA TYR A 90 -9.06 14.60 0.69
C TYR A 90 -8.73 16.05 0.39
N THR A 91 -7.43 16.31 0.28
CA THR A 91 -6.88 17.58 -0.22
C THR A 91 -5.71 17.30 -1.15
N VAL A 92 -5.35 18.27 -1.98
CA VAL A 92 -4.20 18.20 -2.90
C VAL A 92 -3.04 19.05 -2.38
N LEU A 93 -1.86 18.44 -2.27
CA LEU A 93 -0.57 19.11 -2.10
C LEU A 93 0.15 19.12 -3.45
N GLU A 94 0.26 20.30 -4.06
CA GLU A 94 1.00 20.49 -5.31
C GLU A 94 2.45 20.87 -5.03
N PHE A 95 3.41 20.15 -5.62
CA PHE A 95 4.83 20.49 -5.50
C PHE A 95 5.15 21.79 -6.24
N GLU A 96 6.14 22.56 -5.79
CA GLU A 96 6.50 23.87 -6.38
C GLU A 96 7.04 23.76 -7.82
N GLU A 97 7.67 22.64 -8.15
CA GLU A 97 8.01 22.30 -9.53
C GLU A 97 7.18 21.09 -9.95
N LEU A 98 6.31 21.28 -10.95
CA LEU A 98 5.56 20.19 -11.56
C LEU A 98 6.38 19.64 -12.72
N LEU A 99 6.81 18.39 -12.59
CA LEU A 99 7.77 17.79 -13.50
C LEU A 99 7.07 16.91 -14.53
N ASP A 100 7.67 16.87 -15.72
CA ASP A 100 7.54 15.72 -16.60
C ASP A 100 8.23 14.52 -15.93
N SER A 101 7.58 13.35 -15.93
CA SER A 101 8.13 12.17 -15.26
C SER A 101 9.49 11.73 -15.79
N SER A 102 9.80 12.02 -17.06
CA SER A 102 11.12 11.74 -17.64
C SER A 102 12.27 12.50 -16.97
N SER A 103 11.96 13.58 -16.23
CA SER A 103 12.92 14.41 -15.49
C SER A 103 13.00 14.08 -14.00
N ILE A 104 12.18 13.15 -13.49
CA ILE A 104 12.19 12.80 -12.06
C ILE A 104 13.38 11.88 -11.77
N ASP A 105 14.23 12.32 -10.85
CA ASP A 105 15.42 11.63 -10.38
C ASP A 105 15.32 11.23 -8.89
N SER A 106 16.45 10.85 -8.30
CA SER A 106 16.54 10.47 -6.89
C SER A 106 16.11 11.55 -5.91
N LYS A 107 16.29 12.84 -6.25
CA LYS A 107 15.85 13.96 -5.41
C LYS A 107 14.33 14.07 -5.45
N GLY A 108 13.74 13.96 -6.64
CA GLY A 108 12.29 13.93 -6.78
C GLY A 108 11.64 12.79 -5.98
N TRP A 109 12.25 11.59 -6.00
CA TRP A 109 11.77 10.49 -5.16
C TRP A 109 11.90 10.78 -3.66
N ALA A 110 12.98 11.43 -3.23
CA ALA A 110 13.18 11.83 -1.83
C ALA A 110 12.14 12.86 -1.37
N GLU A 111 11.80 13.82 -2.22
CA GLU A 111 10.74 14.81 -1.95
C GLU A 111 9.38 14.14 -1.76
N ILE A 112 9.02 13.18 -2.61
CA ILE A 112 7.77 12.41 -2.47
C ILE A 112 7.78 11.61 -1.15
N ALA A 113 8.86 10.90 -0.86
CA ALA A 113 9.00 10.14 0.38
C ALA A 113 8.90 11.04 1.63
N GLN A 114 9.52 12.22 1.58
CA GLN A 114 9.48 13.21 2.65
C GLN A 114 8.07 13.79 2.84
N ALA A 115 7.35 14.07 1.75
CA ALA A 115 5.98 14.55 1.82
C ALA A 115 5.04 13.51 2.47
N VAL A 116 5.19 12.23 2.11
CA VAL A 116 4.47 11.12 2.77
C VAL A 116 4.85 11.04 4.26
N TYR A 117 6.15 11.13 4.59
CA TYR A 117 6.63 11.06 5.97
C TYR A 117 6.12 12.19 6.86
N ASN A 118 6.21 13.43 6.39
CA ASN A 118 5.80 14.60 7.15
C ASN A 118 4.29 14.62 7.41
N ASN A 119 3.51 14.00 6.53
CA ASN A 119 2.06 13.94 6.62
C ASN A 119 1.54 12.58 7.15
N TYR A 120 2.43 11.67 7.51
CA TYR A 120 2.09 10.27 7.80
C TYR A 120 1.08 10.13 8.94
N THR A 121 1.15 10.97 9.96
CA THR A 121 0.23 10.94 11.11
C THR A 121 -1.09 11.68 10.86
N LEU A 122 -1.15 12.54 9.84
CA LEU A 122 -2.31 13.39 9.55
C LEU A 122 -3.33 12.73 8.62
N PHE A 123 -2.89 11.78 7.79
CA PHE A 123 -3.73 11.14 6.76
C PHE A 123 -3.73 9.63 6.90
N ASP A 124 -4.82 8.99 6.50
CA ASP A 124 -5.00 7.53 6.51
C ASP A 124 -4.32 6.85 5.33
N ALA A 125 -4.16 7.56 4.21
CA ALA A 125 -3.55 7.07 2.98
C ALA A 125 -3.04 8.20 2.09
N PHE A 126 -2.25 7.81 1.08
CA PHE A 126 -1.63 8.72 0.12
C PHE A 126 -1.93 8.30 -1.30
N VAL A 127 -2.28 9.26 -2.15
CA VAL A 127 -2.32 9.09 -3.61
C VAL A 127 -1.29 10.03 -4.22
N VAL A 128 -0.41 9.52 -5.08
CA VAL A 128 0.60 10.34 -5.76
C VAL A 128 0.26 10.43 -7.24
N LEU A 129 0.01 11.64 -7.72
CA LEU A 129 -0.20 11.93 -9.14
C LEU A 129 1.13 12.16 -9.82
N HIS A 130 1.41 11.36 -10.84
CA HIS A 130 2.72 11.29 -11.47
C HIS A 130 2.60 10.97 -12.97
N GLY A 131 3.58 11.41 -13.76
CA GLY A 131 3.63 11.10 -15.20
C GLY A 131 3.92 9.62 -15.46
N THR A 132 3.45 9.11 -16.60
CA THR A 132 3.46 7.65 -16.83
C THR A 132 4.82 7.11 -17.27
N ASP A 133 5.72 7.93 -17.81
CA ASP A 133 6.97 7.42 -18.43
C ASP A 133 7.94 6.80 -17.43
N SER A 134 8.04 7.36 -16.22
CA SER A 134 8.89 6.81 -15.15
C SER A 134 8.11 6.32 -13.93
N LEU A 135 6.77 6.19 -14.04
CA LEU A 135 5.90 5.82 -12.91
C LEU A 135 6.33 4.52 -12.22
N ALA A 136 6.71 3.51 -13.00
CA ALA A 136 7.17 2.22 -12.49
C ALA A 136 8.51 2.33 -11.73
N TYR A 137 9.41 3.21 -12.17
CA TYR A 137 10.66 3.51 -11.46
C TYR A 137 10.37 4.20 -10.13
N THR A 138 9.50 5.22 -10.11
CA THR A 138 9.11 5.91 -8.87
C THR A 138 8.41 4.96 -7.89
N CYS A 139 7.49 4.11 -8.38
CA CYS A 139 6.88 3.06 -7.56
C CYS A 139 7.93 2.14 -6.92
N SER A 140 8.91 1.72 -7.73
CA SER A 140 9.97 0.82 -7.26
C SER A 140 10.87 1.49 -6.24
N ALA A 141 11.35 2.71 -6.52
CA ALA A 141 12.16 3.50 -5.60
C ALA A 141 11.45 3.73 -4.27
N LEU A 142 10.22 4.25 -4.29
CA LEU A 142 9.45 4.49 -3.07
C LEU A 142 9.19 3.20 -2.27
N SER A 143 9.01 2.05 -2.92
CA SER A 143 8.84 0.78 -2.20
C SER A 143 10.06 0.44 -1.32
N PHE A 144 11.27 0.84 -1.74
CA PHE A 144 12.49 0.69 -0.95
C PHE A 144 12.74 1.88 -0.02
N MET A 145 12.29 3.10 -0.36
CA MET A 145 12.52 4.26 0.49
C MET A 145 11.59 4.28 1.71
N LEU A 146 10.35 3.82 1.56
CA LEU A 146 9.33 3.79 2.61
C LEU A 146 9.46 2.51 3.44
N GLN A 147 10.14 2.60 4.59
CA GLN A 147 10.42 1.49 5.49
C GLN A 147 9.28 1.28 6.47
N GLU A 148 8.88 0.03 6.70
CA GLU A 148 7.79 -0.32 7.62
C GLU A 148 6.49 0.44 7.33
N LEU A 149 6.18 0.60 6.04
CA LEU A 149 4.97 1.27 5.57
C LEU A 149 3.73 0.52 6.06
N GLY A 150 2.90 1.18 6.88
CA GLY A 150 1.63 0.65 7.40
C GLY A 150 0.37 1.22 6.75
N LYS A 151 0.49 2.05 5.70
CA LYS A 151 -0.62 2.77 5.04
C LYS A 151 -0.49 2.67 3.52
N PRO A 152 -1.59 2.71 2.76
CA PRO A 152 -1.52 2.67 1.31
C PRO A 152 -0.89 3.93 0.74
N VAL A 153 0.06 3.73 -0.17
CA VAL A 153 0.65 4.77 -1.02
C VAL A 153 0.41 4.36 -2.46
N ILE A 154 -0.58 4.97 -3.10
CA ILE A 154 -1.02 4.59 -4.45
C ILE A 154 -0.53 5.64 -5.44
N LEU A 155 0.33 5.23 -6.36
CA LEU A 155 0.74 6.04 -7.49
C LEU A 155 -0.23 5.82 -8.66
N THR A 156 -0.56 6.91 -9.34
CA THR A 156 -1.42 6.89 -10.52
C THR A 156 -1.06 8.01 -11.48
N GLY A 157 -1.55 7.92 -12.70
CA GLY A 157 -1.41 8.93 -13.75
C GLY A 157 -2.50 8.75 -14.80
N SER A 158 -2.26 9.26 -16.00
CA SER A 158 -3.15 9.07 -17.14
C SER A 158 -2.40 9.17 -18.46
N GLN A 159 -2.97 8.60 -19.52
CA GLN A 159 -2.52 8.81 -20.89
C GLN A 159 -3.07 10.12 -21.48
N ALA A 160 -4.27 10.54 -21.05
CA ALA A 160 -4.88 11.79 -21.45
C ALA A 160 -5.14 12.70 -20.23
N PRO A 161 -4.90 14.03 -20.33
CA PRO A 161 -5.14 14.93 -19.21
C PRO A 161 -6.60 14.97 -18.76
N MET A 162 -6.82 15.24 -17.48
CA MET A 162 -8.17 15.30 -16.91
C MET A 162 -9.05 16.40 -17.55
N LEU A 163 -8.43 17.46 -18.08
CA LEU A 163 -9.13 18.55 -18.76
C LEU A 163 -9.60 18.18 -20.18
N GLU A 164 -9.13 17.08 -20.76
CA GLU A 164 -9.60 16.61 -22.06
C GLU A 164 -10.92 15.85 -21.92
N LEU A 165 -11.80 15.99 -22.92
CA LEU A 165 -13.12 15.33 -22.93
C LEU A 165 -13.00 13.80 -22.82
N GLN A 166 -12.07 13.21 -23.57
CA GLN A 166 -11.81 11.78 -23.55
C GLN A 166 -10.54 11.53 -22.76
N ASN A 167 -10.68 11.10 -21.51
CA ASN A 167 -9.56 10.84 -20.61
C ASN A 167 -9.76 9.59 -19.76
N ASP A 168 -8.65 8.98 -19.36
CA ASP A 168 -8.56 7.91 -18.35
C ASP A 168 -8.22 8.45 -16.94
N ALA A 169 -7.85 9.74 -16.84
CA ALA A 169 -7.49 10.42 -15.59
C ALA A 169 -8.56 10.30 -14.51
N SER A 170 -9.84 10.48 -14.88
CA SER A 170 -10.96 10.47 -13.95
C SER A 170 -11.11 9.10 -13.28
N ASP A 171 -11.09 8.03 -14.07
CA ASP A 171 -11.27 6.67 -13.56
C ASP A 171 -10.05 6.20 -12.77
N ASN A 172 -8.85 6.53 -13.24
CA ASN A 172 -7.60 6.19 -12.56
C ASN A 172 -7.51 6.87 -11.19
N LEU A 173 -7.82 8.17 -11.09
CA LEU A 173 -7.76 8.91 -9.83
C LEU A 173 -8.89 8.51 -8.88
N LEU A 174 -10.13 8.39 -9.38
CA LEU A 174 -11.26 7.99 -8.54
C LEU A 174 -11.04 6.58 -7.99
N GLY A 175 -10.59 5.64 -8.84
CA GLY A 175 -10.24 4.29 -8.40
C GLY A 175 -9.12 4.29 -7.36
N SER A 176 -8.10 5.12 -7.52
CA SER A 176 -7.02 5.28 -6.52
C SER A 176 -7.55 5.78 -5.18
N LEU A 177 -8.43 6.79 -5.18
CA LEU A 177 -9.06 7.31 -3.95
C LEU A 177 -9.93 6.26 -3.26
N VAL A 178 -10.74 5.53 -4.03
CA VAL A 178 -11.59 4.45 -3.53
C VAL A 178 -10.72 3.35 -2.90
N VAL A 179 -9.64 2.93 -3.58
CA VAL A 179 -8.75 1.91 -3.02
C VAL A 179 -8.05 2.42 -1.75
N ALA A 180 -7.45 3.60 -1.80
CA ALA A 180 -6.70 4.19 -0.69
C ALA A 180 -7.58 4.45 0.55
N GLY A 181 -8.80 4.96 0.35
CA GLY A 181 -9.70 5.33 1.44
C GLY A 181 -10.46 4.15 2.06
N HIS A 182 -10.56 3.01 1.37
CA HIS A 182 -11.37 1.88 1.83
C HIS A 182 -10.57 0.62 2.17
N PHE A 183 -9.36 0.44 1.63
CA PHE A 183 -8.58 -0.78 1.81
C PHE A 183 -7.19 -0.48 2.37
N MET A 184 -6.88 -1.07 3.53
CA MET A 184 -5.57 -0.94 4.16
C MET A 184 -4.57 -1.90 3.49
N ILE A 185 -4.03 -1.48 2.35
CA ILE A 185 -2.99 -2.19 1.57
C ILE A 185 -1.67 -1.46 1.83
N PRO A 186 -0.86 -1.88 2.82
CA PRO A 186 0.28 -1.11 3.30
C PRO A 186 1.52 -1.29 2.41
N GLU A 187 1.35 -0.97 1.13
CA GLU A 187 2.36 -1.10 0.09
C GLU A 187 2.37 0.14 -0.80
N VAL A 188 3.52 0.35 -1.45
CA VAL A 188 3.59 1.24 -2.61
C VAL A 188 2.98 0.53 -3.81
N CYS A 189 1.87 1.05 -4.32
CA CYS A 189 1.07 0.43 -5.37
C CYS A 189 0.99 1.34 -6.60
N LEU A 190 0.71 0.73 -7.75
CA LEU A 190 0.36 1.43 -8.98
C LEU A 190 -1.08 1.09 -9.34
N TYR A 191 -1.96 2.09 -9.42
CA TYR A 191 -3.34 1.90 -9.88
C TYR A 191 -3.50 2.41 -11.32
N PHE A 192 -3.95 1.56 -12.22
CA PHE A 192 -4.23 1.94 -13.61
C PHE A 192 -5.26 1.00 -14.22
N ASN A 193 -6.19 1.54 -15.01
CA ASN A 193 -7.16 0.76 -15.79
C ASN A 193 -7.86 -0.33 -14.95
N TYR A 194 -8.44 0.09 -13.82
CA TYR A 194 -9.18 -0.75 -12.88
C TYR A 194 -8.37 -1.88 -12.20
N LYS A 195 -7.04 -1.84 -12.26
CA LYS A 195 -6.15 -2.79 -11.57
C LYS A 195 -5.22 -2.07 -10.61
N LEU A 196 -5.01 -2.65 -9.45
CA LEU A 196 -3.99 -2.25 -8.49
C LEU A 196 -2.84 -3.25 -8.53
N PHE A 197 -1.66 -2.80 -8.93
CA PHE A 197 -0.45 -3.60 -8.97
C PHE A 197 0.44 -3.30 -7.77
N ARG A 198 1.22 -4.28 -7.32
CA ARG A 198 2.39 -4.01 -6.47
C ARG A 198 3.34 -3.12 -7.27
N GLY A 199 3.70 -1.96 -6.73
CA GLY A 199 4.40 -0.92 -7.48
C GLY A 199 5.74 -1.37 -8.07
N ASN A 200 6.54 -2.09 -7.28
CA ASN A 200 7.83 -2.64 -7.70
C ASN A 200 7.74 -3.95 -8.52
N ARG A 201 6.54 -4.28 -9.02
CA ARG A 201 6.28 -5.37 -9.96
C ARG A 201 5.61 -4.89 -11.24
N ALA A 202 5.30 -3.60 -11.33
CA ALA A 202 4.66 -3.01 -12.50
C ALA A 202 5.70 -2.49 -13.50
N THR A 203 5.34 -2.51 -14.78
CA THR A 203 6.13 -1.89 -15.86
C THR A 203 5.19 -1.28 -16.89
N LYS A 204 5.65 -0.25 -17.62
CA LYS A 204 4.87 0.38 -18.70
C LYS A 204 4.98 -0.49 -19.95
N VAL A 205 3.86 -1.04 -20.41
CA VAL A 205 3.77 -1.97 -21.54
C VAL A 205 3.21 -1.35 -22.82
N ALA A 206 2.52 -0.21 -22.70
CA ALA A 206 1.99 0.53 -23.84
C ALA A 206 2.23 2.04 -23.70
N ALA A 207 2.54 2.68 -24.83
CA ALA A 207 2.79 4.12 -24.89
C ALA A 207 1.53 4.97 -25.09
N SER A 208 0.45 4.37 -25.61
CA SER A 208 -0.79 5.08 -26.00
C SER A 208 -2.07 4.48 -25.41
N ASP A 209 -2.06 3.20 -25.07
CA ASP A 209 -3.26 2.50 -24.63
C ASP A 209 -3.60 2.88 -23.18
N PHE A 210 -4.89 3.00 -22.85
CA PHE A 210 -5.31 3.21 -21.46
C PHE A 210 -4.91 2.04 -20.55
N ALA A 211 -4.68 0.85 -21.10
CA ALA A 211 -4.04 -0.26 -20.39
C ALA A 211 -2.50 -0.12 -20.42
N ALA A 212 -1.98 1.03 -19.98
CA ALA A 212 -0.57 1.38 -20.15
C ALA A 212 0.41 0.56 -19.32
N PHE A 213 -0.04 -0.02 -18.20
CA PHE A 213 0.79 -0.76 -17.26
C PHE A 213 0.30 -2.20 -17.08
N ASP A 214 1.26 -3.09 -16.83
CA ASP A 214 0.99 -4.47 -16.41
C ASP A 214 1.98 -4.93 -15.35
N SER A 215 1.69 -6.07 -14.72
CA SER A 215 2.59 -6.76 -13.78
C SER A 215 2.81 -8.20 -14.25
N PRO A 216 3.78 -8.43 -15.15
CA PRO A 216 3.87 -9.69 -15.90
C PRO A 216 4.17 -10.93 -15.04
N ASN A 217 4.88 -10.75 -13.93
CA ASN A 217 5.34 -11.83 -13.06
C ASN A 217 4.64 -11.85 -11.69
N ALA A 218 3.69 -10.94 -11.44
CA ALA A 218 2.93 -10.89 -10.20
C ALA A 218 1.47 -10.53 -10.47
N PRO A 219 0.48 -11.28 -9.97
CA PRO A 219 -0.92 -10.91 -10.16
C PRO A 219 -1.24 -9.55 -9.51
N PRO A 220 -2.26 -8.82 -10.02
CA PRO A 220 -2.73 -7.61 -9.37
C PRO A 220 -3.10 -7.85 -7.90
N LEU A 221 -2.76 -6.90 -7.03
CA LEU A 221 -3.18 -6.89 -5.63
C LEU A 221 -4.69 -6.65 -5.50
N ALA A 222 -5.28 -5.90 -6.44
CA ALA A 222 -6.72 -5.75 -6.51
C ALA A 222 -7.21 -5.52 -7.95
N VAL A 223 -8.47 -5.88 -8.20
CA VAL A 223 -9.18 -5.59 -9.45
C VAL A 223 -10.51 -4.93 -9.12
N THR A 224 -10.74 -3.74 -9.67
CA THR A 224 -12.02 -3.02 -9.58
C THR A 224 -12.95 -3.49 -10.69
N THR A 225 -14.16 -3.89 -10.31
CA THR A 225 -15.22 -4.30 -11.23
C THR A 225 -16.43 -3.39 -11.06
N SER A 226 -17.44 -3.56 -11.91
CA SER A 226 -18.71 -2.82 -11.78
C SER A 226 -19.45 -3.07 -10.46
N MET A 227 -19.18 -4.18 -9.77
CA MET A 227 -19.85 -4.53 -8.51
C MET A 227 -19.06 -4.11 -7.28
N ARG A 228 -17.74 -4.34 -7.29
CA ARG A 228 -16.83 -4.07 -6.17
C ARG A 228 -15.36 -4.18 -6.58
N THR A 229 -14.48 -3.74 -5.69
CA THR A 229 -13.04 -3.99 -5.72
C THR A 229 -12.74 -5.30 -5.01
N LEU A 230 -12.08 -6.21 -5.73
CA LEU A 230 -11.65 -7.52 -5.24
C LEU A 230 -10.17 -7.42 -4.89
N VAL A 231 -9.85 -7.40 -3.60
CA VAL A 231 -8.45 -7.41 -3.11
C VAL A 231 -7.99 -8.84 -2.90
N ASN A 232 -6.82 -9.18 -3.45
CA ASN A 232 -6.13 -10.44 -3.22
C ASN A 232 -5.23 -10.33 -1.98
N TRP A 233 -5.84 -10.47 -0.80
CA TRP A 233 -5.16 -10.28 0.49
C TRP A 233 -3.98 -11.23 0.72
N ASP A 234 -3.95 -12.39 0.05
CA ASP A 234 -2.87 -13.36 0.15
C ASP A 234 -1.57 -12.86 -0.51
N LEU A 235 -1.70 -11.93 -1.44
CA LEU A 235 -0.55 -11.29 -2.06
C LEU A 235 -0.07 -10.08 -1.28
N VAL A 236 -0.94 -9.44 -0.49
CA VAL A 236 -0.64 -8.17 0.22
C VAL A 236 0.40 -8.42 1.31
N ARG A 237 1.52 -7.72 1.21
CA ARG A 237 2.59 -7.71 2.20
C ARG A 237 2.31 -6.67 3.26
N ARG A 238 2.81 -6.93 4.47
CA ARG A 238 2.70 -6.04 5.62
C ARG A 238 4.04 -6.01 6.35
N PRO A 239 4.42 -4.89 6.98
CA PRO A 239 5.53 -4.84 7.92
C PRO A 239 5.38 -5.95 8.97
N THR A 240 6.43 -6.75 9.15
CA THR A 240 6.48 -7.80 10.19
C THR A 240 7.44 -7.44 11.33
N SER A 241 8.13 -6.30 11.24
CA SER A 241 9.01 -5.81 12.29
C SER A 241 8.26 -4.88 13.25
N LEU A 242 8.74 -4.76 14.49
CA LEU A 242 8.18 -3.87 15.52
C LEU A 242 8.85 -2.50 15.49
N GLU A 243 8.99 -1.92 14.30
CA GLU A 243 9.65 -0.64 14.07
C GLU A 243 8.66 0.42 13.60
N HIS A 244 8.98 1.69 13.85
CA HIS A 244 8.18 2.80 13.35
C HIS A 244 8.41 3.00 11.85
N PHE A 245 7.36 3.47 11.16
CA PHE A 245 7.47 3.94 9.79
C PHE A 245 8.59 4.99 9.69
N SER A 246 9.50 4.78 8.75
CA SER A 246 10.65 5.63 8.51
C SER A 246 10.96 5.70 7.03
N ILE A 247 11.80 6.67 6.64
CA ILE A 247 12.20 6.84 5.25
C ILE A 247 13.71 6.76 5.10
N ARG A 248 14.15 6.30 3.92
CA ARG A 248 15.54 6.38 3.46
C ARG A 248 15.59 7.17 2.16
N THR A 249 16.14 8.38 2.22
CA THR A 249 16.14 9.34 1.10
C THR A 249 17.40 9.29 0.24
N ASN A 250 18.47 8.66 0.71
CA ASN A 250 19.78 8.65 0.03
C ASN A 250 19.86 7.64 -1.13
N LEU A 251 18.83 7.51 -1.97
CA LEU A 251 18.83 6.54 -3.07
C LEU A 251 19.60 7.10 -4.28
N ASP A 252 20.93 6.99 -4.27
CA ASP A 252 21.77 7.57 -5.30
C ASP A 252 21.92 6.68 -6.55
N THR A 253 21.32 7.12 -7.66
CA THR A 253 21.35 6.43 -8.96
C THR A 253 22.60 6.74 -9.79
N SER A 254 23.42 7.73 -9.40
CA SER A 254 24.61 8.14 -10.17
C SER A 254 25.68 7.04 -10.29
N HIS A 255 25.58 6.00 -9.44
CA HIS A 255 26.51 4.89 -9.36
C HIS A 255 25.98 3.59 -9.99
N VAL A 256 24.81 3.63 -10.63
CA VAL A 256 24.16 2.46 -11.24
C VAL A 256 23.88 2.72 -12.71
N ALA A 257 24.16 1.73 -13.57
CA ALA A 257 23.81 1.76 -14.98
C ALA A 257 22.85 0.61 -15.34
N CYS A 258 22.08 0.79 -16.41
CA CYS A 258 21.33 -0.27 -17.06
C CYS A 258 21.83 -0.43 -18.49
N LEU A 259 22.18 -1.66 -18.88
CA LEU A 259 22.67 -1.96 -20.22
C LEU A 259 21.92 -3.14 -20.82
N ARG A 260 21.37 -2.91 -22.02
CA ARG A 260 20.67 -3.94 -22.79
C ARG A 260 21.60 -4.63 -23.77
N ILE A 261 21.72 -5.95 -23.65
CA ILE A 261 22.43 -6.78 -24.62
C ILE A 261 21.64 -6.84 -25.94
N PHE A 262 22.31 -6.72 -27.09
CA PHE A 262 21.69 -6.93 -28.40
C PHE A 262 22.60 -7.82 -29.28
N PRO A 263 22.05 -8.47 -30.33
CA PRO A 263 22.86 -9.33 -31.19
C PRO A 263 24.01 -8.54 -31.83
N GLY A 264 25.25 -8.96 -31.57
CA GLY A 264 26.45 -8.30 -32.08
C GLY A 264 27.05 -7.22 -31.17
N ILE A 265 26.52 -7.00 -29.95
CA ILE A 265 27.18 -6.16 -28.96
C ILE A 265 28.60 -6.68 -28.67
N GLN A 266 29.58 -5.79 -28.69
CA GLN A 266 30.99 -6.15 -28.52
C GLN A 266 31.40 -6.10 -27.03
N PRO A 267 32.26 -7.00 -26.53
CA PRO A 267 32.74 -6.97 -25.15
C PRO A 267 33.34 -5.62 -24.73
N GLU A 268 34.00 -4.92 -25.64
CA GLU A 268 34.63 -3.61 -25.40
C GLU A 268 33.59 -2.51 -25.12
N MET A 269 32.39 -2.62 -25.69
CA MET A 269 31.29 -1.69 -25.41
C MET A 269 30.80 -1.85 -23.96
N VAL A 270 30.70 -3.10 -23.50
CA VAL A 270 30.32 -3.41 -22.12
C VAL A 270 31.43 -3.00 -21.15
N ASP A 271 32.69 -3.28 -21.50
CA ASP A 271 33.85 -2.87 -20.69
C ASP A 271 33.96 -1.34 -20.58
N ALA A 272 33.65 -0.58 -21.62
CA ALA A 272 33.64 0.88 -21.58
C ALA A 272 32.65 1.41 -20.53
N VAL A 273 31.44 0.84 -20.44
CA VAL A 273 30.46 1.18 -19.40
C VAL A 273 31.00 0.79 -18.01
N LEU A 274 31.57 -0.42 -17.89
CA LEU A 274 32.13 -0.95 -16.63
C LEU A 274 33.43 -0.28 -16.18
N ARG A 275 33.94 0.70 -16.93
CA ARG A 275 35.08 1.54 -16.58
C ARG A 275 34.70 2.98 -16.28
N LEU A 276 33.41 3.32 -16.34
CA LEU A 276 32.95 4.66 -15.95
C LEU A 276 33.33 4.92 -14.49
N ASP A 277 33.97 6.07 -14.26
CA ASP A 277 34.41 6.48 -12.93
C ASP A 277 33.20 6.58 -11.99
N GLY A 278 33.31 5.92 -10.83
CA GLY A 278 32.25 5.89 -9.83
C GLY A 278 31.15 4.87 -10.08
N LEU A 279 31.14 4.11 -11.17
CA LEU A 279 30.16 3.04 -11.35
C LEU A 279 30.37 1.93 -10.31
N ARG A 280 29.33 1.59 -9.56
CA ARG A 280 29.35 0.53 -8.53
C ARG A 280 28.40 -0.63 -8.87
N GLY A 281 27.42 -0.41 -9.75
CA GLY A 281 26.44 -1.41 -10.10
C GLY A 281 26.01 -1.38 -11.56
N LEU A 282 25.71 -2.55 -12.14
CA LEU A 282 25.18 -2.70 -13.49
C LEU A 282 23.98 -3.65 -13.49
N VAL A 283 22.83 -3.17 -13.93
CA VAL A 283 21.70 -4.01 -14.36
C VAL A 283 21.92 -4.37 -15.83
N LEU A 284 22.11 -5.66 -16.10
CA LEU A 284 22.38 -6.19 -17.42
C LEU A 284 21.14 -6.89 -17.96
N GLU A 285 20.45 -6.31 -18.94
CA GLU A 285 19.30 -6.94 -19.58
C GLU A 285 19.76 -7.92 -20.66
N THR A 286 19.50 -9.21 -20.48
CA THR A 286 19.95 -10.30 -21.35
C THR A 286 18.78 -11.05 -22.02
N PHE A 287 19.09 -11.95 -22.94
CA PHE A 287 18.07 -12.65 -23.73
C PHE A 287 17.40 -13.79 -22.96
N GLY A 288 16.09 -13.95 -23.16
CA GLY A 288 15.35 -15.13 -22.70
C GLY A 288 15.53 -15.39 -21.21
N ALA A 289 15.96 -16.59 -20.84
CA ALA A 289 16.16 -16.99 -19.45
C ALA A 289 17.46 -16.46 -18.80
N GLY A 290 18.12 -15.43 -19.37
CA GLY A 290 19.33 -14.85 -18.77
C GLY A 290 20.62 -15.02 -19.61
N ASN A 291 20.52 -15.15 -20.93
CA ASN A 291 21.65 -15.51 -21.80
C ASN A 291 22.32 -14.28 -22.41
N ALA A 292 23.65 -14.19 -22.27
CA ALA A 292 24.48 -13.23 -23.01
C ALA A 292 25.43 -13.95 -23.98
N PRO A 293 25.89 -13.27 -25.07
CA PRO A 293 26.88 -13.84 -25.98
C PRO A 293 28.19 -14.19 -25.25
N GLY A 294 28.67 -15.42 -25.40
CA GLY A 294 30.01 -15.79 -24.90
C GLY A 294 31.14 -15.17 -25.72
N GLY A 295 30.95 -15.04 -27.04
CA GLY A 295 31.98 -14.60 -28.00
C GLY A 295 33.06 -15.67 -28.28
N LYS A 296 34.05 -15.35 -29.12
CA LYS A 296 35.30 -16.13 -29.21
C LYS A 296 36.01 -16.04 -27.85
N ASP A 297 36.53 -17.16 -27.36
CA ASP A 297 37.32 -17.25 -26.11
C ASP A 297 36.65 -16.72 -24.82
N ASN A 298 35.31 -16.69 -24.75
CA ASN A 298 34.55 -16.18 -23.59
C ASN A 298 34.85 -14.72 -23.22
N ALA A 299 35.20 -13.88 -24.19
CA ALA A 299 35.62 -12.49 -23.98
C ALA A 299 34.61 -11.66 -23.16
N MET A 300 33.31 -11.78 -23.45
CA MET A 300 32.26 -11.09 -22.70
C MET A 300 32.27 -11.49 -21.21
N THR A 301 32.34 -12.79 -20.93
CA THR A 301 32.39 -13.30 -19.56
C THR A 301 33.62 -12.80 -18.82
N LYS A 302 34.77 -12.71 -19.49
CA LYS A 302 36.02 -12.19 -18.90
C LYS A 302 35.90 -10.70 -18.52
N VAL A 303 35.26 -9.89 -19.37
CA VAL A 303 34.98 -8.47 -19.07
C VAL A 303 34.12 -8.35 -17.82
N LEU A 304 33.02 -9.11 -17.74
CA LEU A 304 32.11 -9.11 -16.59
C LEU A 304 32.81 -9.58 -15.31
N ALA A 305 33.54 -10.70 -15.38
CA ALA A 305 34.30 -11.23 -14.25
C ALA A 305 35.36 -10.25 -13.74
N SER A 306 36.06 -9.57 -14.66
CA SER A 306 37.05 -8.55 -14.30
C SER A 306 36.41 -7.34 -13.62
N ALA A 307 35.22 -6.91 -14.05
CA ALA A 307 34.48 -5.85 -13.38
C ALA A 307 34.01 -6.23 -11.97
N ILE A 308 33.54 -7.47 -11.79
CA ILE A 308 33.16 -7.99 -10.47
C ILE A 308 34.38 -8.02 -9.53
N GLN A 309 35.56 -8.42 -10.04
CA GLN A 309 36.81 -8.36 -9.27
C GLN A 309 37.22 -6.93 -8.88
N ARG A 310 36.80 -5.91 -9.64
CA ARG A 310 36.97 -4.49 -9.31
C ARG A 310 35.91 -3.98 -8.31
N GLY A 311 34.98 -4.82 -7.88
CA GLY A 311 33.92 -4.47 -6.93
C GLY A 311 32.63 -3.97 -7.57
N ILE A 312 32.42 -4.14 -8.88
CA ILE A 312 31.15 -3.79 -9.54
C ILE A 312 30.14 -4.93 -9.37
N VAL A 313 28.97 -4.62 -8.83
CA VAL A 313 27.88 -5.60 -8.72
C VAL A 313 27.13 -5.67 -10.04
N ILE A 314 27.04 -6.86 -10.64
CA ILE A 314 26.31 -7.05 -11.90
C ILE A 314 25.10 -7.94 -11.64
N VAL A 315 23.91 -7.44 -11.98
CA VAL A 315 22.64 -8.18 -11.86
C VAL A 315 22.07 -8.43 -13.25
N ASN A 316 21.79 -9.70 -13.55
CA ASN A 316 21.21 -10.14 -14.79
C ASN A 316 19.68 -10.12 -14.72
N ILE A 317 19.05 -9.35 -15.60
CA ILE A 317 17.58 -9.24 -15.77
C ILE A 317 17.23 -9.71 -17.18
N THR A 318 16.07 -10.31 -17.35
CA THR A 318 15.60 -10.71 -18.68
C THR A 318 15.01 -9.52 -19.45
N GLN A 319 15.24 -9.46 -20.75
CA GLN A 319 14.56 -8.55 -21.66
C GLN A 319 13.10 -8.95 -21.93
N CYS A 320 12.73 -10.20 -21.61
CA CYS A 320 11.38 -10.70 -21.80
C CYS A 320 10.45 -10.05 -20.77
N LEU A 321 9.23 -9.69 -21.21
CA LEU A 321 8.25 -9.05 -20.33
C LEU A 321 7.86 -9.96 -19.15
N SER A 322 7.73 -11.27 -19.40
CA SER A 322 7.44 -12.29 -18.38
C SER A 322 8.52 -13.38 -18.34
N GLY A 323 8.60 -14.07 -17.21
CA GLY A 323 9.58 -15.11 -16.93
C GLY A 323 10.62 -14.67 -15.90
N HIS A 324 11.64 -15.50 -15.73
CA HIS A 324 12.71 -15.29 -14.75
C HIS A 324 14.07 -15.67 -15.33
N VAL A 325 15.12 -15.02 -14.83
CA VAL A 325 16.50 -15.41 -15.09
C VAL A 325 16.81 -16.70 -14.34
N SER A 326 17.25 -17.71 -15.08
CA SER A 326 17.55 -19.04 -14.55
C SER A 326 18.81 -19.60 -15.21
N PRO A 327 19.82 -20.06 -14.44
CA PRO A 327 21.08 -20.54 -14.99
C PRO A 327 20.97 -21.97 -15.56
N VAL A 328 19.87 -22.33 -16.22
CA VAL A 328 19.64 -23.67 -16.78
C VAL A 328 20.43 -23.88 -18.09
N TYR A 329 20.67 -22.81 -18.85
CA TYR A 329 21.40 -22.86 -20.11
C TYR A 329 22.88 -22.52 -19.92
N ALA A 330 23.75 -23.14 -20.74
CA ALA A 330 25.20 -22.98 -20.63
C ALA A 330 25.70 -21.50 -20.66
N PRO A 331 25.16 -20.60 -21.50
CA PRO A 331 25.54 -19.18 -21.47
C PRO A 331 25.16 -18.50 -20.14
N GLY A 332 23.94 -18.71 -19.64
CA GLY A 332 23.50 -18.19 -18.33
C GLY A 332 24.30 -18.76 -17.15
N MET A 333 24.63 -20.06 -17.18
CA MET A 333 25.48 -20.71 -16.17
C MET A 333 26.90 -20.13 -16.15
N THR A 334 27.42 -19.74 -17.32
CA THR A 334 28.74 -19.12 -17.44
C THR A 334 28.78 -17.74 -16.79
N LEU A 335 27.72 -16.94 -16.95
CA LEU A 335 27.57 -15.65 -16.25
C LEU A 335 27.46 -15.84 -14.73
N PHE A 336 26.64 -16.81 -14.30
CA PHE A 336 26.48 -17.11 -12.88
C PHE A 336 27.82 -17.50 -12.22
N ARG A 337 28.60 -18.36 -12.88
CA ARG A 337 29.94 -18.75 -12.42
C ARG A 337 30.95 -17.60 -12.42
N ALA A 338 30.74 -16.58 -13.24
CA ALA A 338 31.55 -15.36 -13.24
C ALA A 338 31.22 -14.40 -12.07
N GLY A 339 30.18 -14.70 -11.28
CA GLY A 339 29.73 -13.88 -10.16
C GLY A 339 28.58 -12.94 -10.50
N VAL A 340 27.99 -13.04 -11.70
CA VAL A 340 26.81 -12.25 -12.06
C VAL A 340 25.60 -12.76 -11.28
N VAL A 341 24.91 -11.86 -10.59
CA VAL A 341 23.75 -12.17 -9.77
C VAL A 341 22.52 -12.37 -10.66
N ALA A 342 21.77 -13.45 -10.44
CA ALA A 342 20.48 -13.63 -11.10
C ALA A 342 19.43 -12.72 -10.44
N GLY A 343 18.87 -11.78 -11.19
CA GLY A 343 17.78 -10.92 -10.72
C GLY A 343 16.40 -11.59 -10.72
N GLN A 344 16.34 -12.89 -11.04
CA GLN A 344 15.13 -13.71 -11.08
C GLN A 344 14.04 -13.07 -11.95
N ASP A 345 12.85 -12.81 -11.40
CA ASP A 345 11.68 -12.28 -12.08
C ASP A 345 11.40 -10.80 -11.76
N MET A 346 12.42 -10.07 -11.25
CA MET A 346 12.34 -8.61 -11.09
C MET A 346 12.15 -7.92 -12.43
N THR A 347 11.44 -6.80 -12.41
CA THR A 347 11.47 -5.84 -13.51
C THR A 347 12.78 -5.06 -13.51
N THR A 348 13.12 -4.43 -14.64
CA THR A 348 14.31 -3.57 -14.75
C THR A 348 14.25 -2.38 -13.79
N GLU A 349 13.06 -1.78 -13.63
CA GLU A 349 12.81 -0.66 -12.72
C GLU A 349 13.08 -1.05 -11.26
N ALA A 350 12.59 -2.21 -10.84
CA ALA A 350 12.83 -2.75 -9.51
C ALA A 350 14.30 -3.08 -9.29
N ALA A 351 14.96 -3.72 -10.26
CA ALA A 351 16.37 -4.08 -10.15
C ALA A 351 17.28 -2.85 -10.02
N LEU A 352 17.04 -1.81 -10.83
CA LEU A 352 17.84 -0.58 -10.81
C LEU A 352 17.67 0.18 -9.50
N THR A 353 16.42 0.39 -9.07
CA THR A 353 16.12 1.13 -7.84
C THR A 353 16.54 0.37 -6.58
N LYS A 354 16.39 -0.96 -6.57
CA LYS A 354 16.91 -1.82 -5.50
C LYS A 354 18.42 -1.76 -5.41
N MET A 355 19.13 -1.80 -6.53
CA MET A 355 20.59 -1.72 -6.56
C MET A 355 21.07 -0.37 -6.02
N ALA A 356 20.45 0.73 -6.45
CA ALA A 356 20.74 2.06 -5.92
C ALA A 356 20.47 2.15 -4.41
N TYR A 357 19.34 1.59 -3.95
CA TYR A 357 19.01 1.50 -2.51
C TYR A 357 20.06 0.74 -1.70
N LEU A 358 20.53 -0.41 -2.19
CA LEU A 358 21.48 -1.26 -1.48
C LEU A 358 22.89 -0.64 -1.47
N LEU A 359 23.33 -0.03 -2.57
CA LEU A 359 24.62 0.67 -2.66
C LEU A 359 24.68 1.96 -1.83
N ALA A 360 23.54 2.49 -1.44
CA ALA A 360 23.42 3.64 -0.55
C ALA A 360 23.51 3.28 0.94
N GLN A 361 23.54 1.99 1.29
CA GLN A 361 23.60 1.59 2.70
C GLN A 361 24.99 1.88 3.29
N PRO A 362 25.09 2.41 4.53
CA PRO A 362 26.36 2.82 5.12
C PRO A 362 27.44 1.72 5.18
N GLU A 363 27.02 0.47 5.36
CA GLU A 363 27.91 -0.70 5.47
C GLU A 363 27.89 -1.59 4.23
N SER A 364 27.41 -1.07 3.08
CA SER A 364 27.31 -1.87 1.86
C SER A 364 28.70 -2.23 1.31
N THR A 365 28.97 -3.53 1.18
CA THR A 365 30.05 -4.06 0.33
C THR A 365 29.49 -4.65 -0.96
N PRO A 366 30.28 -4.75 -2.05
CA PRO A 366 29.84 -5.38 -3.29
C PRO A 366 29.25 -6.79 -3.08
N GLU A 367 29.84 -7.58 -2.18
CA GLU A 367 29.39 -8.94 -1.85
C GLU A 367 28.04 -8.92 -1.11
N SER A 368 27.88 -8.00 -0.15
CA SER A 368 26.60 -7.84 0.56
C SER A 368 25.48 -7.41 -0.39
N VAL A 369 25.76 -6.45 -1.28
CA VAL A 369 24.79 -5.96 -2.26
C VAL A 369 24.45 -7.07 -3.26
N ALA A 370 25.44 -7.80 -3.75
CA ALA A 370 25.21 -8.94 -4.65
C ALA A 370 24.31 -10.01 -4.02
N LYS A 371 24.50 -10.30 -2.72
CA LYS A 371 23.66 -11.22 -1.97
C LYS A 371 22.23 -10.71 -1.81
N GLU A 372 22.06 -9.48 -1.34
CA GLU A 372 20.75 -8.88 -1.07
C GLU A 372 19.95 -8.62 -2.37
N MET A 373 20.62 -8.40 -3.50
CA MET A 373 19.96 -8.32 -4.81
C MET A 373 19.14 -9.58 -5.15
N ALA A 374 19.55 -10.76 -4.68
CA ALA A 374 18.86 -12.03 -4.89
C ALA A 374 17.74 -12.32 -3.87
N VAL A 375 17.53 -11.46 -2.87
CA VAL A 375 16.57 -11.66 -1.77
C VAL A 375 15.40 -10.70 -1.91
N SER A 376 14.15 -11.16 -1.81
CA SER A 376 13.01 -10.23 -1.84
C SER A 376 12.91 -9.41 -0.55
N HIS A 377 13.04 -8.09 -0.66
CA HIS A 377 12.84 -7.17 0.47
C HIS A 377 11.43 -6.57 0.51
N ARG A 378 10.82 -6.36 -0.66
CA ARG A 378 9.57 -5.59 -0.81
C ARG A 378 8.57 -6.29 -1.72
N GLY A 379 8.75 -7.59 -1.96
CA GLY A 379 7.89 -8.37 -2.84
C GLY A 379 8.14 -8.18 -4.33
N GLU A 380 9.28 -7.57 -4.68
CA GLU A 380 9.79 -7.26 -6.02
C GLU A 380 10.26 -8.49 -6.81
N LEU A 381 10.54 -9.60 -6.13
CA LEU A 381 10.97 -10.87 -6.73
C LEU A 381 10.34 -12.08 -6.03
N THR A 382 10.25 -13.20 -6.74
CA THR A 382 9.64 -14.45 -6.29
C THR A 382 10.73 -15.44 -5.88
N ASN A 383 10.86 -15.71 -4.59
CA ASN A 383 11.82 -16.71 -4.09
C ASN A 383 11.40 -18.12 -4.55
N HIS A 384 11.98 -18.64 -5.63
CA HIS A 384 11.71 -19.99 -6.15
C HIS A 384 12.24 -21.14 -5.27
N SER A 385 12.81 -20.85 -4.09
CA SER A 385 13.30 -21.85 -3.13
C SER A 385 12.20 -22.49 -2.27
N GLN A 386 10.94 -22.08 -2.41
CA GLN A 386 9.81 -22.73 -1.74
C GLN A 386 9.15 -23.75 -2.67
N THR A 387 9.28 -25.03 -2.35
CA THR A 387 8.48 -26.11 -2.95
C THR A 387 7.03 -25.95 -2.49
N VAL A 388 6.14 -25.52 -3.38
CA VAL A 388 4.70 -25.48 -3.11
C VAL A 388 4.09 -26.77 -3.67
N PHE A 389 3.83 -27.74 -2.81
CA PHE A 389 3.09 -28.95 -3.16
C PHE A 389 1.59 -28.63 -3.18
N ARG A 390 0.90 -28.81 -4.31
CA ARG A 390 -0.58 -28.67 -4.42
C ARG A 390 -1.17 -29.76 -5.32
N HIS A 391 -2.29 -30.33 -4.90
CA HIS A 391 -3.13 -31.26 -5.67
C HIS A 391 -4.38 -30.54 -6.21
N PRO A 392 -5.06 -31.04 -7.27
CA PRO A 392 -6.23 -30.37 -7.88
C PRO A 392 -7.53 -30.59 -7.09
N ASP A 393 -8.39 -29.56 -7.09
CA ASP A 393 -9.52 -29.33 -6.17
C ASP A 393 -10.88 -29.94 -6.56
N GLY A 394 -11.68 -30.24 -5.53
CA GLY A 394 -13.13 -30.51 -5.59
C GLY A 394 -13.89 -30.42 -4.25
N ALA A 395 -13.30 -29.88 -3.17
CA ALA A 395 -13.91 -29.76 -1.85
C ALA A 395 -13.95 -28.30 -1.37
N LEU A 396 -14.67 -28.01 -0.27
CA LEU A 396 -14.62 -26.72 0.45
C LEU A 396 -13.17 -26.23 0.51
N SER A 397 -12.92 -24.92 0.29
CA SER A 397 -11.55 -24.41 0.32
C SER A 397 -10.89 -24.79 1.65
N ALA A 398 -9.62 -25.24 1.60
CA ALA A 398 -8.88 -25.66 2.78
C ALA A 398 -8.97 -24.60 3.90
N ARG A 399 -8.96 -23.32 3.51
CA ARG A 399 -9.08 -22.14 4.38
C ARG A 399 -10.42 -22.03 5.11
N LEU A 400 -11.56 -22.27 4.46
CA LEU A 400 -12.85 -22.24 5.15
C LEU A 400 -13.01 -23.43 6.10
N THR A 401 -12.49 -24.59 5.71
CA THR A 401 -12.48 -25.80 6.56
C THR A 401 -11.64 -25.56 7.81
N ALA A 402 -10.45 -24.97 7.64
CA ALA A 402 -9.54 -24.58 8.70
C ALA A 402 -10.14 -23.56 9.67
N LEU A 403 -10.71 -22.47 9.14
CA LEU A 403 -11.35 -21.44 9.96
C LEU A 403 -12.53 -22.00 10.77
N THR A 404 -13.31 -22.89 10.17
CA THR A 404 -14.43 -23.56 10.84
C THR A 404 -13.93 -24.47 11.96
N ALA A 405 -12.91 -25.29 11.69
CA ALA A 405 -12.29 -26.16 12.69
C ALA A 405 -11.68 -25.36 13.85
N LEU A 406 -11.01 -24.24 13.55
CA LEU A 406 -10.45 -23.32 14.53
C LEU A 406 -11.54 -22.67 15.38
N GLY A 407 -12.65 -22.23 14.77
CA GLY A 407 -13.81 -21.69 15.49
C GLY A 407 -14.36 -22.67 16.54
N TYR A 408 -14.46 -23.96 16.20
CA TYR A 408 -14.88 -24.99 17.17
C TYR A 408 -13.86 -25.20 18.30
N ALA A 409 -12.56 -25.20 18.00
CA ALA A 409 -11.52 -25.33 19.02
C ALA A 409 -11.53 -24.14 20.01
N ILE A 410 -11.72 -22.91 19.51
CA ILE A 410 -11.87 -21.71 20.33
C ILE A 410 -13.11 -21.80 21.23
N ALA A 411 -14.26 -22.18 20.65
CA ALA A 411 -15.51 -22.30 21.40
C ALA A 411 -15.44 -23.36 22.50
N GLN A 412 -14.65 -24.42 22.31
CA GLN A 412 -14.41 -25.48 23.29
C GLN A 412 -13.33 -25.14 24.32
N GLY A 413 -12.57 -24.04 24.12
CA GLY A 413 -11.48 -23.65 25.01
C GLY A 413 -10.22 -24.52 24.88
N ASP A 414 -10.06 -25.26 23.77
CA ASP A 414 -8.96 -26.20 23.56
C ASP A 414 -7.71 -25.48 23.00
N LEU A 415 -6.89 -24.94 23.90
CA LEU A 415 -5.70 -24.16 23.54
C LEU A 415 -4.66 -24.97 22.74
N GLU A 416 -4.50 -26.26 23.04
CA GLU A 416 -3.49 -27.09 22.37
C GLU A 416 -3.90 -27.36 20.92
N LYS A 417 -5.18 -27.66 20.65
CA LYS A 417 -5.68 -27.73 19.26
C LYS A 417 -5.60 -26.39 18.54
N VAL A 418 -5.85 -25.28 19.23
CA VAL A 418 -5.69 -23.94 18.64
C VAL A 418 -4.24 -23.71 18.22
N LYS A 419 -3.26 -24.02 19.07
CA LYS A 419 -1.83 -23.88 18.73
C LYS A 419 -1.45 -24.81 17.58
N GLU A 420 -1.90 -26.06 17.62
CA GLU A 420 -1.64 -27.05 16.57
C GLU A 420 -2.17 -26.55 15.22
N GLN A 421 -3.42 -26.09 15.16
CA GLN A 421 -4.03 -25.61 13.92
C GLN A 421 -3.40 -24.31 13.40
N VAL A 422 -3.04 -23.38 14.30
CA VAL A 422 -2.37 -22.13 13.91
C VAL A 422 -0.92 -22.38 13.45
N GLN A 423 -0.25 -23.42 13.94
CA GLN A 423 1.12 -23.78 13.54
C GLN A 423 1.19 -24.73 12.34
N ALA A 424 0.20 -25.61 12.16
CA ALA A 424 0.19 -26.64 11.12
C ALA A 424 -0.18 -26.07 9.74
N GLU A 425 -0.87 -24.94 9.68
CA GLU A 425 -1.28 -24.34 8.42
C GLU A 425 -0.37 -23.17 8.02
N ASN A 426 0.21 -23.23 6.80
CA ASN A 426 0.86 -22.10 6.13
C ASN A 426 -0.14 -20.99 5.71
N ILE A 427 -1.33 -20.94 6.34
CA ILE A 427 -2.46 -20.08 6.00
C ILE A 427 -2.79 -19.22 7.23
N TRP A 428 -2.66 -17.91 7.09
CA TRP A 428 -2.92 -16.97 8.19
C TRP A 428 -4.42 -16.72 8.38
N ILE A 429 -5.06 -17.51 9.23
CA ILE A 429 -6.52 -17.46 9.45
C ILE A 429 -6.98 -16.52 10.58
N LEU A 430 -6.07 -15.91 11.34
CA LEU A 430 -6.41 -15.16 12.58
C LEU A 430 -7.24 -13.89 12.37
N ASN A 431 -7.27 -13.37 11.14
CA ASN A 431 -8.09 -12.21 10.75
C ASN A 431 -9.11 -12.57 9.68
N ASP A 432 -9.19 -13.85 9.28
CA ASP A 432 -10.25 -14.30 8.39
C ASP A 432 -11.57 -14.27 9.15
N ALA A 433 -12.61 -13.89 8.45
CA ALA A 433 -13.92 -13.76 9.03
C ALA A 433 -14.80 -14.96 8.64
N ASP A 434 -15.58 -15.45 9.59
CA ASP A 434 -16.68 -16.36 9.30
C ASP A 434 -17.80 -15.65 8.50
N TYR A 435 -18.88 -16.36 8.22
CA TYR A 435 -20.05 -15.82 7.49
C TYR A 435 -20.75 -14.65 8.22
N SER A 436 -20.46 -14.43 9.50
CA SER A 436 -20.98 -13.34 10.33
C SER A 436 -19.97 -12.20 10.52
N GLY A 437 -18.84 -12.25 9.81
CA GLY A 437 -17.79 -11.25 9.92
C GLY A 437 -16.88 -11.44 11.14
N ASN A 438 -17.03 -12.51 11.92
CA ASN A 438 -16.23 -12.71 13.14
C ASN A 438 -14.88 -13.32 12.81
N THR A 439 -13.82 -12.69 13.29
CA THR A 439 -12.47 -13.27 13.26
C THR A 439 -12.22 -14.19 14.46
N PRO A 440 -11.17 -15.03 14.45
CA PRO A 440 -10.75 -15.78 15.62
C PRO A 440 -10.63 -14.95 16.90
N VAL A 441 -10.24 -13.67 16.81
CA VAL A 441 -10.22 -12.76 17.97
C VAL A 441 -11.62 -12.36 18.42
N HIS A 442 -12.58 -12.17 17.51
CA HIS A 442 -13.98 -11.93 17.89
C HIS A 442 -14.56 -13.14 18.63
N ILE A 443 -14.31 -14.34 18.11
CA ILE A 443 -14.77 -15.60 18.72
C ILE A 443 -14.10 -15.77 20.09
N ALA A 444 -12.77 -15.57 20.18
CA ALA A 444 -12.03 -15.69 21.43
C ALA A 444 -12.43 -14.62 22.47
N ALA A 445 -12.72 -13.39 22.03
CA ALA A 445 -13.19 -12.31 22.89
C ALA A 445 -14.60 -12.53 23.46
N HIS A 446 -15.36 -13.47 22.87
CA HIS A 446 -16.66 -13.92 23.36
C HIS A 446 -16.60 -15.33 23.97
N SER A 447 -15.43 -15.97 23.96
CA SER A 447 -15.20 -17.29 24.53
C SER A 447 -14.83 -17.19 26.01
N PRO A 448 -14.93 -18.29 26.79
CA PRO A 448 -14.51 -18.28 28.19
C PRO A 448 -12.97 -18.32 28.39
N SER A 449 -12.17 -18.54 27.35
CA SER A 449 -10.72 -18.78 27.48
C SER A 449 -9.87 -17.53 27.22
N LEU A 450 -9.38 -16.92 28.31
CA LEU A 450 -8.45 -15.79 28.25
C LEU A 450 -7.10 -16.16 27.59
N GLU A 451 -6.67 -17.41 27.75
CA GLU A 451 -5.37 -17.88 27.24
C GLU A 451 -5.35 -17.96 25.71
N ILE A 452 -6.45 -18.41 25.10
CA ILE A 452 -6.60 -18.43 23.64
C ILE A 452 -6.60 -17.01 23.09
N LEU A 453 -7.32 -16.09 23.74
CA LEU A 453 -7.30 -14.69 23.35
C LEU A 453 -5.87 -14.11 23.44
N ARG A 454 -5.15 -14.37 24.53
CA ARG A 454 -3.75 -13.93 24.68
C ARG A 454 -2.85 -14.53 23.59
N TYR A 455 -3.03 -15.80 23.28
CA TYR A 455 -2.25 -16.47 22.24
C TYR A 455 -2.45 -15.81 20.87
N PHE A 456 -3.69 -15.55 20.44
CA PHE A 456 -3.95 -14.88 19.18
C PHE A 456 -3.36 -13.46 19.11
N LEU A 457 -3.42 -12.71 20.22
CA LEU A 457 -2.80 -11.39 20.30
C LEU A 457 -1.28 -11.46 20.15
N LEU A 458 -0.63 -12.47 20.75
CA LEU A 458 0.81 -12.71 20.60
C LEU A 458 1.21 -13.16 19.20
N GLN A 459 0.30 -13.79 18.45
CA GLN A 459 0.54 -14.13 17.05
C GLN A 459 0.34 -12.93 16.11
N GLY A 460 -0.28 -11.83 16.57
CA GLY A 460 -0.50 -10.62 15.74
C GLY A 460 -1.91 -10.50 15.17
N ALA A 461 -2.89 -11.15 15.80
CA ALA A 461 -4.29 -11.00 15.41
C ALA A 461 -4.82 -9.58 15.72
N SER A 462 -5.64 -9.03 14.83
CA SER A 462 -6.10 -7.64 14.94
C SER A 462 -7.25 -7.49 15.94
N VAL A 463 -7.14 -6.48 16.80
CA VAL A 463 -8.18 -6.10 17.77
C VAL A 463 -9.16 -5.05 17.26
N HIS A 464 -8.94 -4.52 16.05
CA HIS A 464 -9.68 -3.40 15.48
C HIS A 464 -10.65 -3.79 14.36
N LEU A 465 -10.62 -5.06 13.92
CA LEU A 465 -11.56 -5.55 12.93
C LEU A 465 -12.97 -5.52 13.52
N ARG A 466 -13.96 -5.20 12.69
CA ARG A 466 -15.37 -5.15 13.08
C ARG A 466 -16.12 -6.21 12.29
N ASN A 467 -16.97 -6.98 12.98
CA ASN A 467 -17.81 -7.98 12.33
C ASN A 467 -18.95 -7.34 11.52
N SER A 468 -19.81 -8.16 10.91
CA SER A 468 -20.93 -7.67 10.07
C SER A 468 -21.95 -6.82 10.84
N ALA A 469 -21.93 -6.81 12.18
CA ALA A 469 -22.75 -5.95 13.03
C ALA A 469 -22.01 -4.67 13.49
N GLY A 470 -20.84 -4.37 12.91
CA GLY A 470 -20.03 -3.21 13.22
C GLY A 470 -19.33 -3.29 14.59
N ARG A 471 -19.18 -4.50 15.18
CA ARG A 471 -18.65 -4.67 16.54
C ARG A 471 -17.22 -5.19 16.53
N THR A 472 -16.36 -4.55 17.33
CA THR A 472 -14.99 -4.99 17.62
C THR A 472 -14.96 -6.14 18.63
N PRO A 473 -13.84 -6.89 18.71
CA PRO A 473 -13.62 -7.85 19.80
C PRO A 473 -13.75 -7.22 21.18
N LEU A 474 -13.29 -5.97 21.35
CA LEU A 474 -13.41 -5.22 22.61
C LEU A 474 -14.88 -5.00 23.00
N PHE A 475 -15.72 -4.62 22.03
CA PHE A 475 -17.15 -4.46 22.26
C PHE A 475 -17.82 -5.79 22.62
N LEU A 476 -17.48 -6.89 21.93
CA LEU A 476 -18.05 -8.21 22.22
C LEU A 476 -17.68 -8.71 23.62
N ALA A 477 -16.41 -8.53 24.03
CA ALA A 477 -15.96 -8.87 25.38
C ALA A 477 -16.66 -8.03 26.46
N ALA A 478 -16.82 -6.73 26.22
CA ALA A 478 -17.49 -5.82 27.16
C ALA A 478 -18.99 -6.12 27.30
N SER A 479 -19.66 -6.41 26.18
CA SER A 479 -21.07 -6.83 26.13
C SER A 479 -21.29 -8.16 26.86
N ALA A 480 -20.39 -9.13 26.65
CA ALA A 480 -20.40 -10.42 27.35
C ALA A 480 -20.14 -10.27 28.87
N GLY A 481 -19.51 -9.17 29.31
CA GLY A 481 -19.14 -8.92 30.70
C GLY A 481 -17.79 -9.53 31.11
N LEU A 482 -16.93 -9.84 30.15
CA LEU A 482 -15.64 -10.50 30.35
C LEU A 482 -14.54 -9.47 30.68
N SER A 483 -14.51 -8.98 31.93
CA SER A 483 -13.58 -7.94 32.40
C SER A 483 -12.11 -8.19 32.07
N GLU A 484 -11.63 -9.43 32.26
CA GLU A 484 -10.24 -9.77 32.00
C GLU A 484 -9.88 -9.71 30.50
N HIS A 485 -10.82 -10.09 29.63
CA HIS A 485 -10.67 -10.01 28.18
C HIS A 485 -10.63 -8.55 27.73
N VAL A 486 -11.51 -7.70 28.30
CA VAL A 486 -11.53 -6.26 28.05
C VAL A 486 -10.19 -5.62 28.42
N VAL A 487 -9.65 -5.92 29.60
CA VAL A 487 -8.34 -5.39 30.04
C VAL A 487 -7.22 -5.84 29.11
N LEU A 488 -7.21 -7.10 28.71
CA LEU A 488 -6.19 -7.64 27.80
C LEU A 488 -6.25 -6.97 26.42
N LEU A 489 -7.45 -6.85 25.84
CA LEU A 489 -7.66 -6.19 24.55
C LEU A 489 -7.25 -4.71 24.61
N ARG A 490 -7.60 -3.99 25.67
CA ARG A 490 -7.19 -2.58 25.88
C ARG A 490 -5.67 -2.45 25.99
N LYS A 491 -4.99 -3.36 26.69
CA LYS A 491 -3.52 -3.39 26.76
C LYS A 491 -2.88 -3.65 25.39
N SER A 492 -3.53 -4.44 24.55
CA SER A 492 -3.13 -4.68 23.16
C SER A 492 -3.55 -3.56 22.19
N GLY A 493 -3.99 -2.40 22.69
CA GLY A 493 -4.30 -1.22 21.88
C GLY A 493 -5.76 -1.11 21.42
N ALA A 494 -6.64 -2.06 21.77
CA ALA A 494 -8.03 -2.02 21.36
C ALA A 494 -8.75 -0.78 21.88
N HIS A 495 -9.64 -0.21 21.07
CA HIS A 495 -10.52 0.89 21.46
C HIS A 495 -11.85 0.75 20.74
N LEU A 496 -12.90 1.33 21.33
CA LEU A 496 -14.22 1.38 20.69
C LEU A 496 -14.25 2.48 19.63
N HIS A 497 -14.76 2.13 18.46
CA HIS A 497 -14.98 3.07 17.37
C HIS A 497 -16.20 3.95 17.64
N GLY A 498 -16.29 5.09 16.95
CA GLY A 498 -17.31 6.11 17.21
C GLY A 498 -18.75 5.61 17.08
N ASP A 499 -19.00 4.67 16.17
CA ASP A 499 -20.30 4.03 15.91
C ASP A 499 -20.70 3.00 16.99
N GLU A 500 -19.73 2.47 17.73
CA GLU A 500 -19.99 1.54 18.83
C GLU A 500 -20.35 2.25 20.14
N ARG A 501 -19.90 3.51 20.31
CA ARG A 501 -20.03 4.28 21.56
C ARG A 501 -21.48 4.50 22.01
N PRO A 502 -22.45 4.87 21.17
CA PRO A 502 -23.83 5.08 21.63
C PRO A 502 -24.45 3.83 22.25
N VAL A 503 -24.18 2.66 21.65
CA VAL A 503 -24.67 1.37 22.17
C VAL A 503 -23.88 0.95 23.41
N ALA A 504 -22.58 1.19 23.43
CA ALA A 504 -21.74 0.94 24.60
C ALA A 504 -22.17 1.80 25.81
N GLU A 505 -22.51 3.07 25.60
CA GLU A 505 -23.03 3.98 26.63
C GLU A 505 -24.41 3.56 27.14
N MET A 506 -25.26 3.01 26.27
CA MET A 506 -26.53 2.41 26.68
C MET A 506 -26.29 1.17 27.57
N GLN A 507 -25.40 0.27 27.17
CA GLN A 507 -25.08 -0.95 27.92
C GLN A 507 -24.27 -0.68 29.20
N ALA A 508 -23.50 0.41 29.24
CA ALA A 508 -22.81 0.89 30.43
C ALA A 508 -23.78 1.25 31.56
N ARG A 509 -25.05 1.58 31.25
CA ARG A 509 -26.10 1.82 32.27
C ARG A 509 -26.42 0.55 33.06
N GLN A 510 -26.29 -0.62 32.43
CA GLN A 510 -26.58 -1.92 33.04
C GLN A 510 -25.33 -2.55 33.66
N ARG A 511 -24.15 -2.35 33.06
CA ARG A 511 -22.87 -2.96 33.50
C ARG A 511 -21.72 -1.93 33.55
N PRO A 512 -21.77 -0.92 34.44
CA PRO A 512 -20.86 0.23 34.39
C PRO A 512 -19.37 -0.13 34.57
N GLY A 513 -19.05 -1.17 35.35
CA GLY A 513 -17.65 -1.55 35.63
C GLY A 513 -16.88 -2.03 34.39
N VAL A 514 -17.47 -2.95 33.62
CA VAL A 514 -16.81 -3.54 32.43
C VAL A 514 -16.69 -2.51 31.31
N TRP A 515 -17.73 -1.70 31.10
CA TRP A 515 -17.72 -0.65 30.10
C TRP A 515 -16.76 0.50 30.44
N ALA A 516 -16.56 0.81 31.73
CA ALA A 516 -15.53 1.74 32.16
C ALA A 516 -14.12 1.26 31.80
N GLN A 517 -13.84 -0.04 31.95
CA GLN A 517 -12.57 -0.65 31.53
C GLN A 517 -12.39 -0.60 30.00
N ALA A 518 -13.48 -0.73 29.24
CA ALA A 518 -13.48 -0.60 27.78
C ALA A 518 -13.34 0.86 27.28
N GLY A 519 -13.31 1.86 28.18
CA GLY A 519 -13.13 3.26 27.86
C GLY A 519 -14.41 4.09 27.76
N VAL A 520 -15.54 3.60 28.30
CA VAL A 520 -16.84 4.29 28.31
C VAL A 520 -17.25 4.63 29.74
N ARG A 521 -17.34 5.91 30.07
CA ARG A 521 -17.87 6.36 31.36
C ARG A 521 -19.37 6.62 31.25
N ALA A 522 -20.15 6.13 32.21
CA ALA A 522 -21.56 6.50 32.32
C ALA A 522 -21.65 7.98 32.74
N LYS A 523 -22.30 8.82 31.91
CA LYS A 523 -22.65 10.21 32.29
C LYS A 523 -23.49 10.21 33.58
N THR A 524 -23.18 11.11 34.50
CA THR A 524 -23.94 11.31 35.75
C THR A 524 -25.30 11.94 35.48
N LEU A 525 -26.27 11.77 36.40
CA LEU A 525 -27.61 12.37 36.29
C LEU A 525 -27.55 13.90 36.09
N LYS A 526 -26.60 14.57 36.75
CA LYS A 526 -26.38 16.03 36.61
C LYS A 526 -25.91 16.46 35.22
N GLU A 527 -25.07 15.66 34.55
CA GLU A 527 -24.60 15.96 33.19
C GLU A 527 -25.72 15.76 32.15
N ARG A 528 -26.76 14.99 32.48
CA ARG A 528 -27.95 14.80 31.62
C ARG A 528 -29.00 15.88 31.80
N GLU A 529 -29.21 16.34 33.04
CA GLU A 529 -30.12 17.47 33.31
C GLU A 529 -29.63 18.75 32.61
N GLN A 530 -28.33 18.89 32.36
CA GLN A 530 -27.76 19.98 31.54
C GLN A 530 -28.03 19.80 30.04
N ASP A 531 -27.83 18.60 29.48
CA ASP A 531 -28.11 18.33 28.06
C ASP A 531 -29.64 18.45 27.76
N GLU A 532 -30.52 17.98 28.66
CA GLU A 532 -31.99 18.12 28.51
C GLU A 532 -32.49 19.57 28.73
N ALA A 533 -31.84 20.35 29.62
CA ALA A 533 -32.15 21.76 29.80
C ALA A 533 -31.72 22.61 28.60
N GLU A 534 -30.61 22.27 27.93
CA GLU A 534 -30.20 22.90 26.67
C GLU A 534 -31.20 22.57 25.55
N ASP A 535 -31.67 21.31 25.44
CA ASP A 535 -32.63 20.88 24.42
C ASP A 535 -34.03 21.51 24.60
N TRP A 536 -34.47 21.74 25.84
CA TRP A 536 -35.71 22.48 26.13
C TRP A 536 -35.60 23.97 25.83
N SER A 537 -34.41 24.57 25.96
CA SER A 537 -34.20 25.99 25.62
C SER A 537 -34.40 26.25 24.12
N TRP A 538 -34.01 25.29 23.26
CA TRP A 538 -34.17 25.39 21.81
C TRP A 538 -35.62 25.21 21.34
N THR A 539 -36.41 24.36 22.03
CA THR A 539 -37.82 24.12 21.66
C THR A 539 -38.75 25.27 22.06
N THR A 540 -38.46 26.00 23.14
CA THR A 540 -39.21 27.23 23.48
C THR A 540 -38.89 28.44 22.59
N MET A 541 -37.71 28.50 21.94
CA MET A 541 -37.37 29.60 21.02
C MET A 541 -37.96 29.44 19.61
N ALA A 542 -38.47 28.25 19.25
CA ALA A 542 -39.10 28.00 17.95
C ALA A 542 -40.62 28.27 17.92
N GLY A 543 -41.23 28.62 19.06
CA GLY A 543 -42.69 28.73 19.22
C GLY A 543 -43.29 30.13 19.12
N SER A 544 -42.51 31.18 18.83
CA SER A 544 -43.05 32.54 18.80
C SER A 544 -42.37 33.43 17.77
N ALA A 545 -42.91 33.45 16.56
CA ALA A 545 -42.97 34.64 15.70
C ALA A 545 -44.12 34.47 14.68
N PRO A 546 -44.84 35.55 14.34
CA PRO A 546 -46.24 35.55 13.89
C PRO A 546 -46.50 35.14 12.44
#